data_AF-A0A969QXQ5-F1
#
_entry.id   AF-A0A969QXQ5-F1
#
_cell.length_a   1.000
_cell.length_b   1.000
_cell.length_c   1.000
_cell.angle_alpha   90.00
_cell.angle_beta   90.00
_cell.angle_gamma   90.00
#
_symmetry.space_group_name_H-M   'P 1'
#
loop_
_entity.id
_entity.type
_entity.pdbx_description
1 polymer ?
#
loop_
_entity_poly.entity_id
_entity_poly.type
_entity_poly.pdbx_seq_one_letter_code
_entity_poly.pdbx_strand_id
1 'polypeptide(L)'
;MRLAVINLVGLSRSLLGEHMPGVTSFAEKHGLQTYAPAFPAVTCTAQSSIVTGTSPAQHGVVANGWYDRENAEVRFWKQSNHIVKGEKLWDRLRREIPGFTCAKLFWWYNMHSSVDFAITPRPIYPADGRKIFDVHTQPMKMRDEIKKDLGPFPFQAFWG
;
A
#
# COMPACT_ATOMS: atom_id res chain seq x y z
N MET A 1 11.33 16.79 -10.23
CA MET A 1 10.49 16.98 -9.03
C MET A 1 10.25 15.62 -8.38
N ARG A 2 10.13 15.53 -7.05
CA ARG A 2 9.77 14.30 -6.33
C ARG A 2 8.42 14.52 -5.64
N LEU A 3 7.52 13.54 -5.71
CA LEU A 3 6.23 13.55 -5.04
C LEU A 3 6.17 12.36 -4.08
N ALA A 4 5.71 12.61 -2.86
CA ALA A 4 5.40 11.57 -1.90
C ALA A 4 3.89 11.60 -1.61
N VAL A 5 3.25 10.44 -1.72
CA VAL A 5 1.84 10.26 -1.33
C VAL A 5 1.84 9.39 -0.07
N ILE A 6 1.38 9.97 1.03
CA ILE A 6 1.32 9.30 2.33
C ILE A 6 -0.14 8.94 2.59
N ASN A 7 -0.42 7.63 2.69
CA ASN A 7 -1.73 7.15 3.08
C ASN A 7 -1.76 6.92 4.59
N LEU A 8 -2.56 7.71 5.30
CA LEU A 8 -2.80 7.57 6.73
C LEU A 8 -4.14 6.86 6.93
N VAL A 9 -4.10 5.55 7.11
CA VAL A 9 -5.31 4.72 7.18
C VAL A 9 -6.19 5.16 8.34
N GLY A 10 -7.47 5.42 8.05
CA GLY A 10 -8.45 5.84 9.06
C GLY A 10 -8.36 7.31 9.47
N LEU A 11 -7.46 8.11 8.87
CA LEU A 11 -7.40 9.53 9.15
C LEU A 11 -8.70 10.23 8.72
N SER A 12 -9.32 10.93 9.66
CA SER A 12 -10.44 11.83 9.43
C SER A 12 -10.09 13.23 9.93
N ARG A 13 -10.84 14.24 9.49
CA ARG A 13 -10.62 15.63 9.92
C ARG A 13 -10.70 15.80 11.44
N SER A 14 -11.54 15.00 12.13
CA SER A 14 -11.70 15.08 13.58
C SER A 14 -10.51 14.56 14.37
N LEU A 15 -9.57 13.86 13.72
CA LEU A 15 -8.32 13.40 14.34
C LEU A 15 -7.18 14.43 14.22
N LEU A 16 -7.38 15.48 13.43
CA LEU A 16 -6.45 16.60 13.39
C LEU A 16 -6.60 17.44 14.66
N GLY A 17 -5.47 17.87 15.22
CA GLY A 17 -5.43 18.74 16.39
C GLY A 17 -4.14 18.57 17.17
N GLU A 18 -4.25 18.67 18.49
CA GLU A 18 -3.13 18.64 19.45
C GLU A 18 -2.28 17.36 19.35
N HIS A 19 -2.91 16.21 19.08
CA HIS A 19 -2.22 14.91 19.00
C HIS A 19 -1.61 14.62 17.62
N MET A 20 -1.86 15.47 16.61
CA MET A 20 -1.26 15.36 15.27
C MET A 20 -0.72 16.71 14.76
N PRO A 21 0.12 17.41 15.55
CA PRO A 21 0.44 18.83 15.31
C PRO A 21 1.14 19.05 13.96
N GLY A 22 1.99 18.10 13.53
CA GLY A 22 2.67 18.19 12.23
C GLY A 22 1.72 18.08 11.03
N VAL A 23 0.78 17.13 11.08
CA VAL A 23 -0.22 16.94 10.00
C VAL A 23 -1.21 18.10 10.00
N THR A 24 -1.63 18.56 11.18
CA THR A 24 -2.50 19.74 11.35
C THR A 24 -1.85 20.96 10.72
N SER A 25 -0.62 21.30 11.10
CA SER A 25 0.08 22.47 10.57
C SER A 25 0.29 22.40 9.06
N PHE A 26 0.59 21.21 8.53
CA PHE A 26 0.69 21.00 7.08
C PHE A 26 -0.65 21.27 6.37
N ALA A 27 -1.75 20.73 6.89
CA ALA A 27 -3.07 20.92 6.31
C ALA A 27 -3.56 22.39 6.39
N GLU A 28 -3.28 23.10 7.49
CA GLU A 28 -3.60 24.53 7.65
C GLU A 28 -2.82 25.40 6.65
N LYS A 29 -1.54 25.09 6.44
CA LYS A 29 -0.67 25.85 5.53
C LYS A 29 -0.95 25.58 4.06
N HIS A 30 -1.24 24.33 3.69
CA HIS A 30 -1.33 23.90 2.29
C HIS A 30 -2.76 23.63 1.81
N GLY A 31 -3.74 23.71 2.70
CA GLY A 31 -5.13 23.45 2.41
C GLY A 31 -5.54 22.00 2.66
N LEU A 32 -6.83 21.84 2.95
CA LEU A 32 -7.47 20.55 3.19
C LEU A 32 -8.58 20.35 2.15
N GLN A 33 -8.63 19.17 1.56
CA GLN A 33 -9.68 18.77 0.62
C GLN A 33 -10.25 17.41 1.03
N THR A 34 -11.55 17.24 0.78
CA THR A 34 -12.26 15.98 1.03
C THR A 34 -12.80 15.42 -0.28
N TYR A 35 -12.83 14.11 -0.40
CA TYR A 35 -13.41 13.41 -1.55
C TYR A 35 -14.35 12.30 -1.07
N ALA A 36 -15.26 11.88 -1.93
CA ALA A 36 -16.12 10.74 -1.63
C ALA A 36 -15.27 9.45 -1.53
N PRO A 37 -15.22 8.77 -0.37
CA PRO A 37 -14.41 7.57 -0.23
C PRO A 37 -14.98 6.42 -1.07
N ALA A 38 -14.12 5.47 -1.41
CA ALA A 38 -14.57 4.24 -2.06
C ALA A 38 -15.54 3.46 -1.16
N PHE A 39 -16.52 2.79 -1.77
CA PHE A 39 -17.41 1.87 -1.08
C PHE A 39 -17.24 0.44 -1.63
N PRO A 40 -17.00 -0.58 -0.79
CA PRO A 40 -16.89 -0.54 0.67
C PRO A 40 -15.63 0.19 1.17
N ALA A 41 -15.76 0.95 2.27
CA ALA A 41 -14.71 1.79 2.84
C ALA A 41 -13.68 0.98 3.67
N VAL A 42 -13.06 -0.01 3.03
CA VAL A 42 -11.99 -0.84 3.60
C VAL A 42 -10.68 -0.64 2.85
N THR A 43 -9.57 -0.89 3.53
CA THR A 43 -8.22 -0.51 3.10
C THR A 43 -7.86 -0.96 1.69
N CYS A 44 -8.07 -2.25 1.35
CA CYS A 44 -7.73 -2.79 0.04
C CYS A 44 -8.53 -2.14 -1.09
N THR A 45 -9.82 -1.89 -0.86
CA THR A 45 -10.71 -1.22 -1.82
C THR A 45 -10.27 0.22 -2.03
N ALA A 46 -10.15 0.99 -0.94
CA ALA A 46 -9.79 2.41 -1.00
C ALA A 46 -8.41 2.63 -1.65
N GLN A 47 -7.39 1.87 -1.24
CA GLN A 47 -6.05 1.98 -1.83
C GLN A 47 -6.05 1.60 -3.31
N SER A 48 -6.83 0.59 -3.71
CA SER A 48 -6.96 0.22 -5.12
C SER A 48 -7.57 1.35 -5.94
N SER A 49 -8.64 1.98 -5.46
CA SER A 49 -9.25 3.14 -6.12
C SER A 49 -8.28 4.32 -6.22
N ILE A 50 -7.46 4.57 -5.20
CA ILE A 50 -6.45 5.64 -5.21
C ILE A 50 -5.39 5.40 -6.30
N VAL A 51 -4.85 4.17 -6.39
CA VAL A 51 -3.75 3.89 -7.31
C VAL A 51 -4.19 3.68 -8.77
N THR A 52 -5.47 3.41 -9.02
CA THR A 52 -6.02 3.28 -10.38
C THR A 52 -6.80 4.52 -10.82
N GLY A 53 -7.33 5.31 -9.89
CA GLY A 53 -8.31 6.36 -10.18
C GLY A 53 -9.66 5.84 -10.66
N THR A 54 -9.99 4.56 -10.37
CA THR A 54 -11.20 3.89 -10.86
C THR A 54 -12.07 3.36 -9.73
N SER A 55 -13.31 2.98 -10.03
CA SER A 55 -14.25 2.44 -9.03
C SER A 55 -13.99 0.95 -8.72
N PRO A 56 -14.51 0.43 -7.59
CA PRO A 56 -14.41 -1.00 -7.25
C PRO A 56 -14.94 -1.95 -8.31
N ALA A 57 -15.97 -1.53 -9.06
CA ALA A 57 -16.49 -2.29 -10.20
C ALA A 57 -15.46 -2.45 -11.33
N GLN A 58 -14.54 -1.48 -11.49
CA GLN A 58 -13.54 -1.48 -12.55
C GLN A 58 -12.23 -2.15 -12.12
N HIS A 59 -11.71 -1.85 -10.92
CA HIS A 59 -10.47 -2.47 -10.44
C HIS A 59 -10.67 -3.84 -9.77
N GLY A 60 -11.91 -4.22 -9.48
CA GLY A 60 -12.29 -5.57 -9.02
C GLY A 60 -11.99 -5.89 -7.56
N VAL A 61 -11.51 -4.92 -6.78
CA VAL A 61 -11.23 -5.11 -5.34
C VAL A 61 -12.35 -4.49 -4.54
N VAL A 62 -13.09 -5.31 -3.81
CA VAL A 62 -14.28 -4.90 -3.05
C VAL A 62 -14.18 -5.16 -1.55
N ALA A 63 -13.14 -5.85 -1.10
CA ALA A 63 -12.92 -6.17 0.30
C ALA A 63 -11.43 -6.41 0.62
N ASN A 64 -11.08 -6.51 1.90
CA ASN A 64 -9.74 -6.95 2.33
C ASN A 64 -9.53 -8.47 2.16
N GLY A 65 -10.61 -9.22 2.04
CA GLY A 65 -10.62 -10.66 1.80
C GLY A 65 -11.98 -11.13 1.32
N TRP A 66 -11.99 -12.25 0.60
CA TRP A 66 -13.21 -12.86 0.08
C TRP A 66 -12.99 -14.34 -0.18
N TYR A 67 -14.08 -15.05 -0.43
CA TYR A 67 -14.05 -16.45 -0.85
C TYR A 67 -13.50 -16.56 -2.27
N ASP A 68 -12.33 -17.17 -2.39
CA ASP A 68 -11.66 -17.51 -3.64
C ASP A 68 -12.27 -18.79 -4.21
N ARG A 69 -13.18 -18.63 -5.17
CA ARG A 69 -13.96 -19.74 -5.73
C ARG A 69 -13.12 -20.78 -6.44
N GLU A 70 -12.01 -20.39 -7.06
CA GLU A 70 -11.11 -21.32 -7.76
C GLU A 70 -10.45 -22.30 -6.79
N ASN A 71 -10.14 -21.83 -5.58
CA ASN A 71 -9.45 -22.61 -4.56
C ASN A 71 -10.38 -23.12 -3.44
N ALA A 72 -11.66 -22.73 -3.48
CA ALA A 72 -12.63 -22.99 -2.42
C ALA A 72 -12.17 -22.55 -1.01
N GLU A 73 -11.50 -21.41 -0.92
CA GLU A 73 -10.88 -20.92 0.33
C GLU A 73 -11.26 -19.47 0.63
N VAL A 74 -11.46 -19.13 1.90
CA VAL A 74 -11.50 -17.73 2.32
C VAL A 74 -10.08 -17.20 2.42
N ARG A 75 -9.76 -16.16 1.63
CA ARG A 75 -8.42 -15.58 1.58
C ARG A 75 -8.46 -14.10 1.91
N PHE A 76 -7.63 -13.68 2.86
CA PHE A 76 -7.48 -12.30 3.28
C PHE A 76 -6.13 -11.74 2.85
N TRP A 77 -6.06 -10.42 2.69
CA TRP A 77 -4.81 -9.68 2.64
C TRP A 77 -3.86 -10.17 1.53
N LYS A 78 -4.44 -10.55 0.38
CA LYS A 78 -3.67 -10.99 -0.78
C LYS A 78 -2.71 -9.87 -1.21
N GLN A 79 -1.50 -10.26 -1.62
CA GLN A 79 -0.44 -9.29 -1.92
C GLN A 79 -0.15 -9.10 -3.41
N SER A 80 -0.64 -9.98 -4.28
CA SER A 80 -0.37 -9.89 -5.73
C SER A 80 -1.03 -8.65 -6.35
N ASN A 81 -0.25 -7.82 -7.03
CA ASN A 81 -0.76 -6.64 -7.73
C ASN A 81 -1.69 -6.99 -8.90
N HIS A 82 -1.55 -8.17 -9.50
CA HIS A 82 -2.40 -8.65 -10.60
C HIS A 82 -3.88 -8.81 -10.24
N ILE A 83 -4.21 -8.82 -8.94
CA ILE A 83 -5.58 -8.83 -8.45
C ILE A 83 -6.27 -7.50 -8.77
N VAL A 84 -5.55 -6.39 -8.66
CA VAL A 84 -6.08 -5.06 -8.94
C VAL A 84 -6.10 -4.84 -10.44
N LYS A 85 -7.30 -4.83 -11.03
CA LYS A 85 -7.47 -4.64 -12.48
C LYS A 85 -7.32 -3.17 -12.89
N GLY A 86 -7.19 -2.94 -14.19
CA GLY A 86 -6.99 -1.62 -14.78
C GLY A 86 -5.55 -1.10 -14.67
N GLU A 87 -5.30 0.00 -15.37
CA GLU A 87 -4.03 0.70 -15.35
C GLU A 87 -3.72 1.30 -13.98
N LYS A 88 -2.44 1.28 -13.59
CA LYS A 88 -1.95 1.90 -12.36
C LYS A 88 -1.32 3.25 -12.66
N LEU A 89 -1.39 4.17 -11.69
CA LEU A 89 -0.84 5.52 -11.82
C LEU A 89 0.63 5.51 -12.30
N TRP A 90 1.45 4.63 -11.73
CA TRP A 90 2.87 4.56 -12.09
C TRP A 90 3.11 4.03 -13.52
N ASP A 91 2.24 3.15 -14.04
CA ASP A 91 2.35 2.66 -15.42
C ASP A 91 2.04 3.78 -16.42
N ARG A 92 1.02 4.59 -16.11
CA ARG A 92 0.68 5.77 -16.90
C ARG A 92 1.80 6.81 -16.86
N LEU A 93 2.26 7.19 -15.65
CA LEU A 93 3.30 8.20 -15.46
C LEU A 93 4.63 7.79 -16.12
N ARG A 94 4.97 6.49 -16.13
CA ARG A 94 6.17 6.00 -16.80
C ARG A 94 6.14 6.23 -18.32
N ARG A 95 4.97 6.21 -18.95
CA ARG A 95 4.85 6.53 -20.39
C ARG A 95 4.93 8.02 -20.66
N GLU A 96 4.38 8.83 -19.76
CA GLU A 96 4.25 10.28 -19.94
C GLU A 96 5.52 11.05 -19.53
N ILE A 97 6.32 10.51 -18.60
CA ILE A 97 7.46 11.20 -18.00
C ILE A 97 8.74 10.38 -18.21
N PRO A 98 9.64 10.78 -19.13
CA PRO A 98 10.91 10.11 -19.34
C PRO A 98 11.75 10.05 -18.05
N GLY A 99 12.28 8.86 -17.74
CA GLY A 99 13.08 8.64 -16.53
C GLY A 99 12.27 8.59 -15.23
N PHE A 100 10.94 8.52 -15.29
CA PHE A 100 10.10 8.37 -14.09
C PHE A 100 10.40 7.07 -13.35
N THR A 101 10.61 7.20 -12.04
CA THR A 101 10.77 6.08 -11.11
C THR A 101 9.72 6.16 -10.01
N CYS A 102 9.19 5.02 -9.58
CA CYS A 102 8.20 4.91 -8.53
C CYS A 102 8.66 3.98 -7.41
N ALA A 103 8.40 4.40 -6.16
CA ALA A 103 8.50 3.56 -4.99
C ALA A 103 7.11 3.37 -4.36
N LYS A 104 6.73 2.12 -4.07
CA LYS A 104 5.51 1.77 -3.35
C LYS A 104 5.88 1.02 -2.08
N LEU A 105 5.67 1.65 -0.92
CA LEU A 105 6.13 1.12 0.37
C LEU A 105 4.93 0.85 1.28
N PHE A 106 4.71 -0.41 1.66
CA PHE A 106 3.69 -0.87 2.61
C PHE A 106 2.21 -0.76 2.19
N TRP A 107 1.91 -0.16 1.02
CA TRP A 107 0.56 -0.20 0.43
C TRP A 107 0.18 -1.63 0.01
N TRP A 108 -1.11 -1.98 0.09
CA TRP A 108 -1.64 -3.30 -0.29
C TRP A 108 -1.50 -3.60 -1.78
N TYR A 109 -1.53 -4.89 -2.09
CA TYR A 109 -1.29 -5.45 -3.43
C TYR A 109 0.05 -4.96 -4.01
N ASN A 110 1.14 -5.09 -3.24
CA ASN A 110 2.44 -4.56 -3.64
C ASN A 110 3.32 -5.57 -4.38
N MET A 111 3.20 -6.86 -4.02
CA MET A 111 4.02 -7.90 -4.63
C MET A 111 3.69 -8.00 -6.12
N HIS A 112 4.73 -8.11 -6.95
CA HIS A 112 4.59 -8.15 -8.42
C HIS A 112 3.95 -6.90 -9.03
N SER A 113 4.00 -5.76 -8.34
CA SER A 113 3.74 -4.47 -8.99
C SER A 113 4.92 -4.09 -9.90
N SER A 114 4.63 -3.28 -10.91
CA SER A 114 5.61 -2.81 -11.90
C SER A 114 6.43 -1.61 -11.43
N VAL A 115 6.38 -1.25 -10.15
CA VAL A 115 7.17 -0.15 -9.57
C VAL A 115 8.66 -0.52 -9.51
N ASP A 116 9.52 0.48 -9.50
CA ASP A 116 10.98 0.28 -9.47
C ASP A 116 11.45 -0.16 -8.09
N PHE A 117 10.81 0.36 -7.04
CA PHE A 117 11.08 0.01 -5.65
C PHE A 117 9.82 -0.39 -4.90
N ALA A 118 9.82 -1.55 -4.25
CA ALA A 118 8.71 -2.02 -3.43
C ALA A 118 9.20 -2.52 -2.07
N ILE A 119 8.40 -2.30 -1.03
CA ILE A 119 8.56 -2.94 0.28
C ILE A 119 7.17 -3.33 0.76
N THR A 120 6.99 -4.56 1.24
CA THR A 120 5.74 -5.01 1.86
C THR A 120 6.02 -5.99 2.99
N PRO A 121 5.22 -6.01 4.07
CA PRO A 121 5.38 -7.01 5.12
C PRO A 121 5.14 -8.41 4.56
N ARG A 122 6.04 -9.34 4.86
CA ARG A 122 5.98 -10.72 4.38
C ARG A 122 6.55 -11.66 5.46
N PRO A 123 5.73 -12.19 6.37
CA PRO A 123 6.17 -13.27 7.24
C PRO A 123 6.62 -14.49 6.41
N ILE A 124 7.72 -15.09 6.81
CA ILE A 124 8.25 -16.33 6.26
C ILE A 124 7.86 -17.46 7.20
N TYR A 125 7.30 -18.53 6.63
CA TYR A 125 6.89 -19.74 7.33
C TYR A 125 7.73 -20.92 6.83
N PRO A 126 8.89 -21.22 7.47
CA PRO A 126 9.68 -22.37 7.10
C PRO A 126 8.97 -23.68 7.50
N ALA A 127 9.43 -24.80 6.94
CA ALA A 127 8.86 -26.12 7.19
C ALA A 127 8.94 -26.57 8.66
N ASP A 128 9.82 -25.95 9.46
CA ASP A 128 9.96 -26.18 10.90
C ASP A 128 8.90 -25.46 11.75
N GLY A 129 7.89 -24.85 11.13
CA GLY A 129 6.76 -24.23 11.80
C GLY A 129 7.06 -22.86 12.42
N ARG A 130 8.28 -22.33 12.26
CA ARG A 130 8.60 -20.98 12.73
C ARG A 130 7.81 -19.94 11.93
N LYS A 131 7.65 -18.77 12.55
CA LYS A 131 7.13 -17.58 11.91
C LYS A 131 8.17 -16.48 12.03
N ILE A 132 8.85 -16.19 10.93
CA ILE A 132 9.89 -15.17 10.87
C ILE A 132 9.26 -13.91 10.28
N PHE A 133 9.13 -12.87 11.08
CA PHE A 133 8.60 -11.59 10.61
C PHE A 133 9.63 -10.91 9.71
N ASP A 134 9.22 -10.57 8.51
CA ASP A 134 10.10 -10.03 7.49
C ASP A 134 9.35 -9.09 6.55
N VAL A 135 10.11 -8.50 5.64
CA VAL A 135 9.61 -7.72 4.50
C VAL A 135 10.08 -8.37 3.21
N HIS A 136 9.23 -8.30 2.20
CA HIS A 136 9.61 -8.53 0.81
C HIS A 136 9.95 -7.19 0.17
N THR A 137 11.05 -7.13 -0.57
CA THR A 137 11.47 -5.92 -1.29
C THR A 137 11.67 -6.19 -2.78
N GLN A 138 11.50 -5.14 -3.58
CA GLN A 138 11.98 -5.06 -4.95
C GLN A 138 12.85 -3.81 -5.04
N PRO A 139 14.11 -3.90 -5.50
CA PRO A 139 14.91 -5.12 -5.68
C PRO A 139 15.09 -5.93 -4.37
N MET A 140 15.33 -7.24 -4.49
CA MET A 140 15.44 -8.14 -3.32
C MET A 140 16.60 -7.80 -2.36
N LYS A 141 17.73 -7.31 -2.88
CA LYS A 141 18.91 -6.95 -2.06
C LYS A 141 18.64 -5.79 -1.09
N MET A 142 17.68 -4.92 -1.43
CA MET A 142 17.30 -3.76 -0.63
C MET A 142 16.80 -4.17 0.77
N ARG A 143 16.28 -5.39 0.93
CA ARG A 143 15.87 -5.96 2.23
C ARG A 143 17.00 -5.93 3.25
N ASP A 144 18.19 -6.38 2.88
CA ASP A 144 19.31 -6.49 3.82
C ASP A 144 19.96 -5.13 4.08
N GLU A 145 20.02 -4.28 3.05
CA GLU A 145 20.52 -2.90 3.15
C GLU A 145 19.65 -2.06 4.11
N ILE A 146 18.33 -2.06 3.92
CA ILE A 146 17.41 -1.31 4.78
C ILE A 146 17.45 -1.83 6.22
N LYS A 147 17.55 -3.15 6.41
CA LYS A 147 17.65 -3.73 7.76
C LYS A 147 18.96 -3.37 8.45
N LYS A 148 20.05 -3.26 7.70
CA LYS A 148 21.34 -2.81 8.24
C LYS A 148 21.24 -1.37 8.73
N ASP A 149 20.56 -0.51 7.98
CA ASP A 149 20.50 0.93 8.27
C ASP A 149 19.43 1.28 9.32
N LEU A 150 18.26 0.65 9.28
CA LEU A 150 17.10 0.98 10.13
C LEU A 150 16.79 -0.07 11.20
N GLY A 151 17.43 -1.24 11.14
CA GLY A 151 17.12 -2.37 12.01
C GLY A 151 15.98 -3.26 11.51
N PRO A 152 15.53 -4.22 12.34
CA PRO A 152 14.47 -5.16 11.97
C PRO A 152 13.12 -4.44 11.79
N PHE A 153 12.29 -4.96 10.88
CA PHE A 153 10.96 -4.40 10.66
C PHE A 153 10.07 -4.56 11.91
N PRO A 154 9.45 -3.48 12.42
CA PRO A 154 8.71 -3.49 13.68
C PRO A 154 7.29 -4.07 13.51
N PHE A 155 7.20 -5.36 13.16
CA PHE A 155 5.94 -5.99 12.77
C PHE A 155 4.84 -5.90 13.84
N GLN A 156 5.21 -5.92 15.13
CA GLN A 156 4.27 -5.83 16.27
C GLN A 156 3.57 -4.47 16.37
N ALA A 157 4.16 -3.42 15.79
CA ALA A 157 3.63 -2.06 15.81
C ALA A 157 3.14 -1.61 14.42
N PHE A 158 3.16 -2.50 13.42
CA PHE A 158 2.74 -2.17 12.07
C PHE A 158 1.24 -2.39 11.88
N TRP A 159 0.52 -1.34 11.48
CA TRP A 159 -0.95 -1.36 11.35
C TRP A 159 -1.47 -1.06 9.94
N GLY A 160 -0.60 -1.06 8.93
CA GLY A 160 -0.98 -0.84 7.53
C GLY A 160 -0.68 0.57 7.05
#